data_AF-A0A9X6ABU6-F1
#
_entry.id   AF-A0A9X6ABU6-F1
#
_cell.length_a   1.000
_cell.length_b   1.000
_cell.length_c   1.000
_cell.angle_alpha   90.00
_cell.angle_beta   90.00
_cell.angle_gamma   90.00
#
_symmetry.space_group_name_H-M   'P 1'
#
loop_
_entity.id
_entity.type
_entity.pdbx_description
1 polymer ?
#
loop_
_entity_poly.entity_id
_entity_poly.type
_entity_poly.pdbx_seq_one_letter_code
_entity_poly.pdbx_strand_id
1 'polypeptide(L)'
;MEELAKEAGITVRTLRFYRERKLIPPPRREGRIAWYDHTHLARLRTISALLERGHTLNGIAELAEAFDHGRDVGELLGLGEPTEETPVRLSPEELADVFAGQATPENLAAALDLGYLGTDGGEIVHISRRLLDVS
;
A
#
# COMPACT_ATOMS: atom_id res chain seq x y z
N MET A 1 23.93 -8.09 -23.42
CA MET A 1 22.48 -7.83 -23.61
C MET A 1 21.80 -9.00 -24.30
N GLU A 2 22.32 -9.51 -25.43
CA GLU A 2 21.79 -10.71 -26.09
C GLU A 2 21.76 -11.94 -25.16
N GLU A 3 22.87 -12.21 -24.49
CA GLU A 3 22.98 -13.29 -23.50
C GLU A 3 21.95 -13.13 -22.36
N LEU A 4 21.88 -11.96 -21.73
CA LEU A 4 20.89 -11.66 -20.70
C LEU A 4 19.44 -11.87 -21.19
N ALA A 5 19.11 -11.42 -22.41
CA ALA A 5 17.78 -11.59 -22.97
C ALA A 5 17.44 -13.08 -23.15
N LYS A 6 18.41 -13.86 -23.66
CA LYS A 6 18.30 -15.31 -23.80
C LYS A 6 18.10 -16.00 -22.45
N GLU A 7 18.90 -15.68 -21.44
CA GLU A 7 18.79 -16.24 -20.10
C GLU A 7 17.49 -15.87 -19.38
N ALA A 8 16.94 -14.68 -19.67
CA ALA A 8 15.66 -14.23 -19.16
C ALA A 8 14.46 -14.74 -19.97
N GLY A 9 14.68 -15.46 -21.08
CA GLY A 9 13.61 -15.97 -21.94
C GLY A 9 12.82 -14.87 -22.67
N ILE A 10 13.43 -13.71 -22.91
CA ILE A 10 12.79 -12.56 -23.59
C ILE A 10 13.57 -12.13 -24.82
N THR A 11 12.93 -11.34 -25.68
CA THR A 11 13.62 -10.76 -26.83
C THR A 11 14.54 -9.60 -26.39
N VAL A 12 15.59 -9.34 -27.16
CA VAL A 12 16.44 -8.14 -26.96
C VAL A 12 15.62 -6.85 -27.11
N ARG A 13 14.56 -6.86 -27.94
CA ARG A 13 13.62 -5.74 -28.07
C ARG A 13 12.87 -5.49 -26.76
N THR A 14 12.35 -6.54 -26.13
CA THR A 14 11.69 -6.46 -24.81
C THR A 14 12.67 -5.97 -23.75
N LEU A 15 13.90 -6.48 -23.73
CA LEU A 15 14.92 -6.03 -22.79
C LEU A 15 15.26 -4.53 -22.97
N ARG A 16 15.36 -4.06 -24.21
CA ARG A 16 15.53 -2.63 -24.53
C ARG A 16 14.38 -1.79 -23.99
N PHE A 17 13.15 -2.24 -24.26
CA PHE A 17 11.94 -1.59 -23.78
C PHE A 17 11.89 -1.50 -22.25
N TYR A 18 12.21 -2.57 -21.53
CA TYR A 18 12.26 -2.54 -20.06
C TYR A 18 13.32 -1.57 -19.52
N ARG A 19 14.50 -1.51 -20.16
CA ARG A 19 15.54 -0.53 -19.79
C ARG A 19 15.06 0.91 -20.02
N GLU A 20 14.38 1.19 -21.13
CA GLU A 20 13.84 2.52 -21.44
C GLU A 20 12.77 2.96 -20.43
N ARG A 21 11.99 2.00 -19.90
CA ARG A 21 11.05 2.24 -18.80
C ARG A 21 11.68 2.22 -17.41
N LYS A 22 13.02 2.17 -17.31
CA LYS A 22 13.77 2.09 -16.04
C LYS A 22 13.39 0.90 -15.14
N LEU A 23 12.82 -0.15 -15.70
CA LEU A 23 12.45 -1.38 -14.96
C LEU A 23 13.66 -2.23 -14.55
N ILE A 24 14.82 -1.93 -15.13
CA ILE A 24 16.07 -2.62 -14.87
C ILE A 24 17.11 -1.54 -14.56
N PRO A 25 17.90 -1.70 -13.49
CA PRO A 25 18.99 -0.80 -13.18
C PRO A 25 19.91 -0.60 -14.39
N PRO A 26 20.54 0.58 -14.53
CA PRO A 26 21.50 0.82 -15.58
C PRO A 26 22.70 -0.14 -15.42
N PRO A 27 23.17 -0.76 -16.51
CA PRO A 27 24.33 -1.64 -16.45
C PRO A 27 25.61 -0.85 -16.13
N ARG A 28 26.60 -1.53 -15.55
CA ARG A 28 27.95 -0.96 -15.44
C ARG A 28 28.52 -0.75 -16.83
N ARG A 29 29.06 0.44 -17.09
CA ARG A 29 29.67 0.78 -18.39
C ARG A 29 31.19 0.73 -18.29
N GLU A 30 31.80 0.10 -19.29
CA GLU A 30 33.24 0.07 -19.46
C GLU A 30 33.57 0.37 -20.93
N GLY A 31 33.94 1.61 -21.20
CA GLY A 31 34.02 2.13 -22.57
C GLY A 31 32.68 2.05 -23.28
N ARG A 32 32.63 1.29 -24.39
CA ARG A 32 31.42 1.05 -25.19
C ARG A 32 30.64 -0.20 -24.78
N ILE A 33 31.13 -0.95 -23.79
CA ILE A 33 30.56 -2.22 -23.35
C ILE A 33 29.64 -1.97 -22.15
N ALA A 34 28.43 -2.53 -22.21
CA ALA A 34 27.46 -2.52 -21.12
C ALA A 34 27.44 -3.91 -20.45
N TRP A 35 27.90 -3.96 -19.20
CA TRP A 35 27.96 -5.17 -18.39
C TRP A 35 26.68 -5.35 -17.61
N TYR A 36 26.04 -6.50 -17.84
CA TYR A 36 24.88 -6.96 -17.09
C TYR A 36 25.32 -8.14 -16.22
N ASP A 37 24.90 -8.13 -14.97
CA ASP A 37 25.21 -9.18 -14.00
C ASP A 37 23.94 -9.94 -13.56
N HIS A 38 24.12 -10.84 -12.61
CA HIS A 38 23.05 -11.65 -12.03
C HIS A 38 21.89 -10.82 -11.44
N THR A 39 22.13 -9.59 -10.97
CA THR A 39 21.07 -8.73 -10.42
C THR A 39 20.08 -8.31 -11.51
N HIS A 40 20.58 -8.08 -12.72
CA HIS A 40 19.74 -7.75 -13.87
C HIS A 40 18.87 -8.94 -14.28
N LEU A 41 19.44 -10.14 -14.27
CA LEU A 41 18.70 -11.38 -14.55
C LEU A 41 17.61 -11.65 -13.51
N ALA A 42 17.94 -11.47 -12.22
CA ALA A 42 16.98 -11.62 -11.13
C ALA A 42 15.80 -10.65 -11.30
N ARG A 43 16.08 -9.36 -11.60
CA ARG A 43 15.05 -8.35 -11.87
C ARG A 43 14.13 -8.75 -13.04
N LEU A 44 14.71 -9.24 -14.14
CA LEU A 44 13.95 -9.70 -15.30
C LEU A 44 13.02 -10.86 -14.98
N ARG A 45 13.49 -11.84 -14.22
CA ARG A 45 12.68 -12.98 -13.77
C ARG A 45 11.53 -12.53 -12.87
N THR A 46 11.77 -11.57 -11.98
CA THR A 46 10.73 -10.97 -11.15
C THR A 46 9.66 -10.28 -12.00
N ILE A 47 10.06 -9.49 -13.00
CA ILE A 47 9.13 -8.82 -13.91
C ILE A 47 8.26 -9.86 -14.63
N SER A 48 8.86 -10.91 -15.22
CA SER A 48 8.11 -11.97 -15.90
C SER A 48 7.11 -12.66 -14.96
N ALA A 49 7.53 -13.03 -13.75
CA ALA A 49 6.67 -13.68 -12.77
C ALA A 49 5.50 -12.78 -12.30
N LEU A 50 5.68 -11.47 -12.25
CA LEU A 50 4.59 -10.53 -11.91
C LEU A 50 3.62 -10.36 -13.09
N LEU A 51 4.12 -10.29 -14.32
CA LEU A 51 3.26 -10.26 -15.51
C LEU A 51 2.42 -11.53 -15.65
N GLU A 52 2.99 -12.70 -15.36
CA GLU A 52 2.27 -13.99 -15.35
C GLU A 52 1.13 -14.03 -14.33
N ARG A 53 1.24 -13.26 -13.23
CA ARG A 53 0.19 -13.11 -12.21
C ARG A 53 -0.86 -12.04 -12.56
N GLY A 54 -0.76 -11.41 -13.73
CA GLY A 54 -1.72 -10.41 -14.20
C GLY A 54 -1.41 -8.98 -13.75
N HIS A 55 -0.24 -8.71 -13.17
CA HIS A 55 0.17 -7.34 -12.87
C HIS A 55 0.47 -6.58 -14.17
N THR A 56 0.22 -5.26 -14.16
CA THR A 56 0.55 -4.40 -15.31
C THR A 56 2.01 -4.00 -15.26
N LEU A 57 2.61 -3.78 -16.43
CA LEU A 57 3.99 -3.31 -16.51
C LEU A 57 4.19 -1.94 -15.83
N ASN A 58 3.17 -1.09 -15.83
CA ASN A 58 3.22 0.22 -15.18
C ASN A 58 3.27 0.08 -13.66
N GLY A 59 2.40 -0.75 -13.08
CA GLY A 59 2.43 -1.02 -11.63
C GLY A 59 3.75 -1.68 -11.19
N ILE A 60 4.32 -2.57 -12.02
CA ILE A 60 5.63 -3.15 -11.75
C ILE A 60 6.73 -2.07 -11.77
N ALA A 61 6.65 -1.08 -12.68
CA ALA A 61 7.59 0.03 -12.73
C ALA A 61 7.51 0.91 -11.48
N GLU A 62 6.31 1.25 -11.05
CA GLU A 62 6.07 2.05 -9.83
C GLU A 62 6.60 1.33 -8.58
N LEU A 63 6.32 0.03 -8.42
CA LEU A 63 6.88 -0.75 -7.31
C LEU A 63 8.40 -0.83 -7.38
N ALA A 64 8.97 -1.08 -8.57
CA ALA A 64 10.42 -1.17 -8.73
C ALA A 64 11.11 0.15 -8.35
N GLU A 65 10.54 1.28 -8.77
CA GLU A 65 11.05 2.61 -8.41
C GLU A 65 10.97 2.87 -6.90
N ALA A 66 9.85 2.51 -6.25
CA ALA A 66 9.70 2.65 -4.81
C ALA A 66 10.76 1.83 -4.04
N PHE A 67 10.95 0.56 -4.41
CA PHE A 67 11.97 -0.29 -3.79
C PHE A 67 13.39 0.24 -3.99
N ASP A 68 13.72 0.73 -5.19
CA ASP A 68 15.06 1.24 -5.48
C ASP A 68 15.39 2.53 -4.67
N HIS A 69 14.37 3.29 -4.27
CA HIS A 69 14.52 4.50 -3.43
C HIS A 69 14.28 4.25 -1.93
N GLY A 70 14.08 2.99 -1.52
CA GLY A 70 13.76 2.63 -0.14
C GLY A 70 12.43 3.20 0.36
N ARG A 71 11.52 3.55 -0.56
CA ARG A 71 10.17 4.02 -0.24
C ARG A 71 9.31 2.84 0.21
N ASP A 72 8.46 3.08 1.20
CA ASP A 72 7.49 2.09 1.65
C ASP A 72 6.39 1.90 0.60
N VAL A 73 5.90 0.66 0.46
CA VAL A 73 4.83 0.32 -0.50
C VAL A 73 3.51 0.98 -0.10
N GLY A 74 3.25 1.15 1.19
CA GLY A 74 2.09 1.88 1.69
C GLY A 74 2.14 3.34 1.27
N GLU A 75 3.30 4.00 1.41
CA GLU A 75 3.50 5.38 0.95
C GLU A 75 3.29 5.52 -0.58
N LEU A 76 3.76 4.55 -1.38
CA LEU A 76 3.51 4.54 -2.83
C LEU A 76 2.01 4.42 -3.15
N LEU A 77 1.29 3.58 -2.41
CA LEU A 77 -0.14 3.33 -2.61
C LEU A 77 -1.02 4.40 -1.95
N GLY A 78 -0.43 5.42 -1.32
CA GLY A 78 -1.18 6.43 -0.56
C GLY A 78 -1.89 5.85 0.66
N LEU A 79 -1.47 4.67 1.11
CA LEU A 79 -1.90 4.08 2.37
C LEU A 79 -1.10 4.80 3.46
N GLY A 80 -1.79 5.63 4.24
CA GLY A 80 -1.20 6.19 5.45
C GLY A 80 -0.79 5.09 6.44
N GLU A 81 -0.12 5.48 7.52
CA GLU A 81 0.12 4.55 8.62
C GLU A 81 -1.21 3.89 9.02
N PRO A 82 -1.28 2.54 9.08
CA PRO A 82 -2.45 1.86 9.59
C PRO A 82 -2.75 2.42 10.98
N THR A 83 -3.87 3.12 11.12
CA THR A 83 -4.27 3.65 12.42
C THR A 83 -4.83 2.51 13.23
N GLU A 84 -4.16 2.13 14.31
CA GLU A 84 -4.82 1.36 15.35
C GLU A 84 -5.87 2.26 16.00
N GLU A 85 -7.14 1.94 15.81
CA GLU A 85 -8.22 2.70 16.43
C GLU A 85 -8.24 2.38 17.93
N THR A 86 -8.07 3.41 18.76
CA THR A 86 -8.18 3.28 20.21
C THR A 86 -9.64 3.40 20.61
N PRO A 87 -10.28 2.32 21.13
CA PRO A 87 -11.65 2.41 21.60
C PRO A 87 -11.74 3.29 22.85
N VAL A 88 -12.83 4.04 22.98
CA VAL A 88 -13.06 4.92 24.12
C VAL A 88 -14.28 4.45 24.88
N ARG A 89 -14.12 4.23 26.17
CA ARG A 89 -15.23 3.92 27.09
C ARG A 89 -15.79 5.21 27.64
N LEU A 90 -17.09 5.38 27.55
CA LEU A 90 -17.85 6.53 28.00
C LEU A 90 -19.05 6.06 28.80
N SER A 91 -19.38 6.75 29.87
CA SER A 91 -20.71 6.66 30.45
C SER A 91 -21.76 7.25 29.50
N PRO A 92 -23.05 6.90 29.65
CA PRO A 92 -24.12 7.51 28.88
C PRO A 92 -24.19 9.05 29.02
N GLU A 93 -23.85 9.57 30.20
CA GLU A 93 -23.81 11.01 30.46
C GLU A 93 -22.67 11.69 29.69
N GLU A 94 -21.46 11.12 29.73
CA GLU A 94 -20.31 11.64 28.97
C GLU A 94 -20.55 11.59 27.46
N LEU A 95 -21.21 10.54 26.95
CA LEU A 95 -21.59 10.48 25.54
C LEU A 95 -22.60 11.59 25.20
N ALA A 96 -23.59 11.82 26.05
CA ALA A 96 -24.57 12.87 25.84
C ALA A 96 -23.96 14.28 25.86
N ASP A 97 -22.95 14.49 26.71
CA ASP A 97 -22.19 15.74 26.78
C ASP A 97 -21.33 15.96 25.53
N VAL A 98 -20.65 14.93 25.03
CA VAL A 98 -19.83 15.01 23.81
C VAL A 98 -20.68 15.36 22.59
N PHE A 99 -21.85 14.72 22.46
CA PHE A 99 -22.74 14.88 21.32
C PHE A 99 -23.92 15.82 21.60
N ALA A 100 -23.72 16.87 22.39
CA ALA A 100 -24.74 17.78 22.92
C ALA A 100 -25.97 18.02 22.00
N GLY A 101 -27.06 17.29 22.24
CA GLY A 101 -28.34 17.40 21.49
C GLY A 101 -28.49 16.47 20.28
N GLN A 102 -27.42 15.78 19.87
CA GLN A 102 -27.41 14.74 18.83
C GLN A 102 -27.48 13.31 19.41
N ALA A 103 -27.25 13.13 20.71
CA ALA A 103 -27.43 11.86 21.42
C ALA A 103 -28.92 11.49 21.61
N THR A 104 -29.72 11.53 20.54
CA THR A 104 -31.11 11.08 20.54
C THR A 104 -31.18 9.55 20.52
N PRO A 105 -32.28 8.94 20.98
CA PRO A 105 -32.46 7.48 20.91
C PRO A 105 -32.30 6.92 19.49
N GLU A 106 -32.78 7.64 18.48
CA GLU A 106 -32.67 7.23 17.07
C GLU A 106 -31.21 7.21 16.60
N ASN A 107 -30.43 8.24 16.93
CA ASN A 107 -29.03 8.33 16.54
C ASN A 107 -28.17 7.30 17.29
N LEU A 108 -28.48 7.05 18.56
CA LEU A 108 -27.78 6.03 19.35
C LEU A 108 -28.03 4.63 18.79
N ALA A 109 -29.29 4.32 18.44
CA ALA A 109 -29.65 3.04 17.82
C ALA A 109 -28.94 2.86 16.47
N ALA A 110 -28.90 3.90 15.64
CA ALA A 110 -28.20 3.86 14.36
C ALA A 110 -26.68 3.68 14.54
N ALA A 111 -26.06 4.35 15.50
CA ALA A 111 -24.63 4.24 15.77
C ALA A 111 -24.23 2.85 16.30
N LEU A 112 -25.09 2.19 17.07
CA LEU A 112 -24.91 0.80 17.50
C LEU A 112 -25.02 -0.17 16.31
N ASP A 113 -26.01 0.00 15.43
CA ASP A 113 -26.22 -0.87 14.26
C ASP A 113 -25.09 -0.75 13.23
N LEU A 114 -24.59 0.48 13.04
CA LEU A 114 -23.43 0.75 12.18
C LEU A 114 -22.09 0.33 12.80
N GLY A 115 -22.08 -0.07 14.08
CA GLY A 115 -20.88 -0.51 14.80
C GLY A 115 -19.93 0.61 15.22
N TYR A 116 -20.37 1.87 15.19
CA TYR A 116 -19.61 2.98 15.77
C TYR A 116 -19.61 2.95 17.29
N LEU A 117 -20.67 2.41 17.87
CA LEU A 117 -20.82 2.18 19.30
C LEU A 117 -20.99 0.69 19.61
N GLY A 118 -20.49 0.28 20.76
CA GLY A 118 -20.78 -0.98 21.41
C GLY A 118 -21.13 -0.76 22.88
N THR A 119 -21.53 -1.81 23.56
CA THR A 119 -21.79 -1.79 25.01
C THR A 119 -20.88 -2.79 25.69
N ASP A 120 -20.17 -2.35 26.73
CA ASP A 120 -19.34 -3.21 27.58
C ASP A 120 -19.80 -3.03 29.04
N GLY A 121 -20.68 -3.93 29.49
CA GLY A 121 -21.36 -3.77 30.77
C GLY A 121 -22.24 -2.52 30.80
N GLY A 122 -21.96 -1.61 31.75
CA GLY A 122 -22.69 -0.35 31.91
C GLY A 122 -22.11 0.82 31.10
N GLU A 123 -21.02 0.59 30.36
CA GLU A 123 -20.32 1.62 29.59
C GLU A 123 -20.62 1.49 28.09
N ILE A 124 -20.59 2.62 27.40
CA ILE A 124 -20.67 2.69 25.95
C ILE A 124 -19.25 2.76 25.41
N VAL A 125 -18.95 1.93 24.42
CA VAL A 125 -17.64 1.87 23.76
C VAL A 125 -17.74 2.51 22.39
N HIS A 126 -17.08 3.65 22.18
CA HIS A 126 -16.91 4.21 20.85
C HIS A 126 -15.72 3.55 20.15
N ILE A 127 -15.89 3.13 18.89
CA ILE A 127 -14.88 2.35 18.14
C ILE A 127 -13.54 3.09 17.96
N SER A 128 -13.58 4.42 17.95
CA SER A 128 -12.42 5.25 17.64
C SER A 128 -12.42 6.55 18.43
N ARG A 129 -11.33 6.84 19.13
CA ARG A 129 -11.09 8.15 19.76
C ARG A 129 -11.08 9.28 18.74
N ARG A 130 -10.44 9.06 17.59
CA ARG A 130 -10.31 10.07 16.56
C ARG A 130 -11.66 10.42 15.94
N LEU A 131 -12.49 9.42 15.63
CA LEU A 131 -13.84 9.65 15.13
C LEU A 131 -14.70 10.36 16.18
N LEU A 132 -14.57 10.00 17.46
CA LEU A 132 -15.25 10.68 18.55
C LEU A 132 -14.86 12.17 18.62
N ASP A 133 -13.59 12.51 18.43
CA ASP A 133 -13.08 13.89 18.52
C ASP A 133 -13.50 14.78 17.32
N VAL A 134 -13.94 14.20 16.20
CA VAL A 134 -14.36 14.94 14.97
C VAL A 134 -15.86 14.89 14.69
N SER A 135 -16.62 14.14 15.49
CA SER A 135 -18.08 14.04 15.35
C SER A 135 -18.78 15.17 16.09
#